data_AF-A0A3E0KMV9-F1
#
_entry.id   AF-A0A3E0KMV9-F1
#
_cell.length_a   1.000
_cell.length_b   1.000
_cell.length_c   1.000
_cell.angle_alpha   90.00
_cell.angle_beta   90.00
_cell.angle_gamma   90.00
#
_symmetry.space_group_name_H-M   'P 1'
#
loop_
_entity.id
_entity.type
_entity.pdbx_description
1 polymer ?
#
loop_
_entity_poly.entity_id
_entity_poly.type
_entity_poly.pdbx_seq_one_letter_code
_entity_poly.pdbx_strand_id
1 'polypeptide(L)'
;MPGDLTPGPAPALQPAAAAAVDEPRRSPLLAAWVRFVYTLQMAVTGVLSQPLRSGLTALSVVIGVVTVVSLIGIGEGARRSVVAQFASLGENVIIIETLDDRFQFEPGLAEELVERVSELAYATPVVETEAAVRWRRERGNLAVLGVNEQFPLIRDHQLAAGTFFSDLHVRQRSRVVVLGYNVAARLLGGRSPVGQTMTVEGRTFRIIGVLNPKGTGQAGGIDDMIVVPYTVAQQISGVRNVRQIWAKADSPEQADLAVARLGRIFRREVGLSPVTGGGGGEKPENPDGAGGVAPPRGHGAPPGPAGG
;
A
#
# COMPACT_ATOMS: atom_id res chain seq x y z
N MET A 1 75.91 -26.12 -94.52
CA MET A 1 74.71 -26.55 -95.28
C MET A 1 73.56 -26.73 -94.30
N PRO A 2 72.35 -26.25 -94.64
CA PRO A 2 71.70 -25.16 -93.91
C PRO A 2 70.25 -25.47 -93.47
N GLY A 3 69.62 -24.49 -92.80
CA GLY A 3 68.17 -24.34 -92.66
C GLY A 3 67.62 -24.88 -91.33
N ASP A 4 66.69 -24.25 -90.62
CA ASP A 4 65.80 -23.19 -91.07
C ASP A 4 65.07 -22.50 -89.89
N LEU A 5 64.96 -21.19 -90.01
CA LEU A 5 63.84 -20.30 -89.68
C LEU A 5 63.00 -20.49 -88.40
N THR A 6 63.14 -19.52 -87.49
CA THR A 6 62.01 -18.94 -86.75
C THR A 6 61.08 -18.16 -87.70
N PRO A 7 59.82 -17.94 -87.32
CA PRO A 7 59.43 -16.54 -87.11
C PRO A 7 58.51 -16.34 -85.89
N GLY A 8 58.36 -15.06 -85.52
CA GLY A 8 57.75 -14.57 -84.28
C GLY A 8 56.20 -14.54 -84.25
N PRO A 9 55.63 -13.73 -83.34
CA PRO A 9 54.32 -13.97 -82.73
C PRO A 9 53.14 -13.52 -83.61
N ALA A 10 52.04 -14.26 -83.54
CA ALA A 10 50.80 -13.99 -84.25
C ALA A 10 49.72 -13.36 -83.33
N PRO A 11 48.74 -12.61 -83.90
CA PRO A 11 48.20 -11.39 -83.33
C PRO A 11 46.85 -11.54 -82.61
N ALA A 12 46.45 -10.46 -81.94
CA ALA A 12 45.15 -10.23 -81.32
C ALA A 12 43.99 -10.39 -82.32
N LEU A 13 42.94 -11.09 -81.87
CA LEU A 13 41.63 -11.14 -82.52
C LEU A 13 40.53 -10.86 -81.49
N GLN A 14 40.02 -9.62 -81.51
CA GLN A 14 38.60 -9.32 -81.20
C GLN A 14 37.86 -9.36 -82.55
N PRO A 15 36.74 -10.07 -82.65
CA PRO A 15 35.42 -9.43 -82.58
C PRO A 15 34.42 -10.36 -81.83
N ALA A 16 33.21 -10.01 -81.43
CA ALA A 16 32.21 -9.17 -82.06
C ALA A 16 31.19 -8.73 -80.99
N ALA A 17 30.62 -7.55 -81.21
CA ALA A 17 29.45 -7.05 -80.51
C ALA A 17 28.26 -8.02 -80.70
N ALA A 18 27.96 -8.80 -79.67
CA ALA A 18 26.71 -9.55 -79.56
C ALA A 18 25.66 -8.63 -78.93
N ALA A 19 24.66 -8.30 -79.75
CA ALA A 19 23.32 -7.82 -79.43
C ALA A 19 23.04 -7.47 -77.96
N ALA A 20 22.84 -6.19 -77.69
CA ALA A 20 22.14 -5.70 -76.52
C ALA A 20 20.72 -6.27 -76.50
N VAL A 21 20.54 -7.37 -75.78
CA VAL A 21 19.24 -7.88 -75.37
C VAL A 21 18.72 -6.89 -74.32
N ASP A 22 17.64 -6.20 -74.67
CA ASP A 22 16.91 -5.27 -73.81
C ASP A 22 16.35 -6.06 -72.61
N GLU A 23 17.11 -6.13 -71.51
CA GLU A 23 16.67 -6.79 -70.28
C GLU A 23 15.53 -5.98 -69.65
N PRO A 24 14.34 -6.55 -69.45
CA PRO A 24 13.24 -5.84 -68.84
C PRO A 24 13.64 -5.45 -67.42
N ARG A 25 13.60 -4.14 -67.12
CA ARG A 25 13.71 -3.56 -65.77
C ARG A 25 12.69 -4.18 -64.81
N ARG A 26 12.96 -5.38 -64.31
CA ARG A 26 12.23 -6.00 -63.20
C ARG A 26 12.64 -5.23 -61.96
N SER A 27 11.70 -4.46 -61.39
CA SER A 27 11.91 -3.65 -60.20
C SER A 27 12.65 -4.47 -59.12
N PRO A 28 13.82 -4.04 -58.65
CA PRO A 28 14.66 -4.83 -57.74
C PRO A 28 13.94 -5.14 -56.43
N LEU A 29 12.97 -4.30 -56.05
CA LEU A 29 12.13 -4.46 -54.86
C LEU A 29 11.16 -5.66 -54.98
N LEU A 30 10.46 -5.84 -56.11
CA LEU A 30 9.58 -7.00 -56.31
C LEU A 30 10.39 -8.29 -56.36
N ALA A 31 11.57 -8.26 -57.00
CA ALA A 31 12.47 -9.41 -57.04
C ALA A 31 13.01 -9.77 -55.65
N ALA A 32 13.39 -8.79 -54.83
CA ALA A 32 13.83 -9.00 -53.45
C ALA A 32 12.69 -9.54 -52.57
N TRP A 33 11.48 -9.03 -52.75
CA TRP A 33 10.30 -9.46 -51.99
C TRP A 33 9.89 -10.90 -52.31
N VAL A 34 9.83 -11.26 -53.60
CA VAL A 34 9.56 -12.64 -54.02
C VAL A 34 10.65 -13.60 -53.54
N ARG A 35 11.92 -13.19 -53.59
CA ARG A 35 13.04 -13.98 -53.03
C ARG A 35 12.90 -14.18 -51.53
N PHE A 36 12.58 -13.12 -50.78
CA PHE A 36 12.36 -13.20 -49.33
C PHE A 36 11.22 -14.17 -48.96
N VAL A 37 10.08 -14.06 -49.65
CA VAL A 37 8.93 -14.97 -49.45
C VAL A 37 9.31 -16.41 -49.78
N TYR A 38 10.06 -16.64 -50.86
CA TYR A 38 10.49 -17.99 -51.24
C TYR A 38 11.48 -18.60 -50.23
N THR A 39 12.44 -17.80 -49.74
CA THR A 39 13.36 -18.24 -48.68
C THR A 39 12.64 -18.50 -47.36
N LEU A 40 11.63 -17.70 -47.02
CA LEU A 40 10.80 -17.90 -45.84
C LEU A 40 9.99 -19.20 -45.96
N GLN A 41 9.40 -19.45 -47.12
CA GLN A 41 8.65 -20.68 -47.40
C GLN A 41 9.55 -21.91 -47.28
N MET A 42 10.74 -21.89 -47.89
CA MET A 42 11.73 -22.97 -47.78
C MET A 42 12.20 -23.20 -46.34
N ALA A 43 12.40 -22.11 -45.57
CA ALA A 43 12.77 -22.19 -44.16
C ALA A 43 11.66 -22.83 -43.32
N VAL A 44 10.40 -22.43 -43.53
CA VAL A 44 9.23 -23.01 -42.83
C VAL A 44 9.08 -24.50 -43.13
N THR A 45 9.19 -24.90 -44.41
CA THR A 45 9.15 -26.32 -44.79
C THR A 45 10.28 -27.12 -44.14
N GLY A 46 11.49 -26.55 -44.05
CA GLY A 46 12.62 -27.16 -43.34
C GLY A 46 12.39 -27.34 -41.83
N VAL A 47 11.80 -26.34 -41.15
CA VAL A 47 11.46 -26.41 -39.72
C VAL A 47 10.38 -27.46 -39.45
N LEU A 48 9.38 -27.58 -40.33
CA LEU A 48 8.30 -28.57 -40.24
C LEU A 48 8.76 -30.01 -40.55
N SER A 49 9.90 -30.18 -41.22
CA SER A 49 10.44 -31.50 -41.58
C SER A 49 11.01 -32.26 -40.37
N GLN A 50 11.43 -31.56 -39.30
CA GLN A 50 12.06 -32.16 -38.12
C GLN A 50 11.29 -31.79 -36.82
N PRO A 51 10.10 -32.37 -36.59
CA PRO A 51 9.16 -31.88 -35.57
C PRO A 51 9.72 -31.93 -34.13
N LEU A 52 10.49 -32.96 -33.78
CA LEU A 52 11.07 -33.11 -32.44
C LEU A 52 12.13 -32.03 -32.13
N ARG A 53 13.01 -31.73 -33.09
CA ARG A 53 14.10 -30.76 -32.91
C ARG A 53 13.58 -29.32 -32.89
N SER A 54 12.66 -29.01 -33.79
CA SER A 54 12.01 -27.70 -33.85
C SER A 54 11.12 -27.46 -32.62
N GLY A 55 10.41 -28.49 -32.14
CA GLY A 55 9.60 -28.41 -30.93
C GLY A 55 10.42 -28.14 -29.67
N LEU A 56 11.52 -28.87 -29.45
CA LEU A 56 12.36 -28.70 -28.26
C LEU A 56 13.06 -27.33 -28.20
N THR A 57 13.47 -26.81 -29.35
CA THR A 57 14.12 -25.48 -29.45
C THR A 57 13.12 -24.33 -29.31
N ALA A 58 11.92 -24.45 -29.88
CA ALA A 58 10.86 -23.48 -29.66
C ALA A 58 10.41 -23.48 -28.18
N LEU A 59 10.30 -24.67 -27.57
CA LEU A 59 9.89 -24.81 -26.18
C LEU A 59 10.87 -24.14 -25.21
N SER A 60 12.18 -24.24 -25.43
CA SER A 60 13.16 -23.60 -24.56
C SER A 60 13.09 -22.07 -24.63
N VAL A 61 12.90 -21.51 -25.83
CA VAL A 61 12.72 -20.05 -26.01
C VAL A 61 11.42 -19.59 -25.34
N VAL A 62 10.31 -20.32 -25.54
CA VAL A 62 9.02 -19.99 -24.92
C VAL A 62 9.13 -20.02 -23.40
N ILE A 63 9.69 -21.09 -22.81
CA ILE A 63 9.85 -21.20 -21.36
C ILE A 63 10.77 -20.07 -20.84
N GLY A 64 11.85 -19.76 -21.56
CA GLY A 64 12.78 -18.68 -21.19
C GLY A 64 12.09 -17.32 -21.14
N VAL A 65 11.36 -16.96 -22.20
CA VAL A 65 10.63 -15.69 -22.27
C VAL A 65 9.52 -15.64 -21.23
N VAL A 66 8.75 -16.73 -21.06
CA VAL A 66 7.68 -16.79 -20.06
C VAL A 66 8.22 -16.60 -18.65
N THR A 67 9.36 -17.23 -18.32
CA THR A 67 9.98 -17.10 -16.98
C THR A 67 10.42 -15.67 -16.71
N VAL A 68 11.08 -15.03 -17.68
CA VAL A 68 11.56 -13.64 -17.53
C VAL A 68 10.40 -12.65 -17.43
N VAL A 69 9.41 -12.76 -18.32
CA VAL A 69 8.24 -11.87 -18.31
C VAL A 69 7.43 -12.05 -17.02
N SER A 70 7.25 -13.29 -16.56
CA SER A 70 6.55 -13.58 -15.30
C SER A 70 7.27 -12.99 -14.11
N LEU A 71 8.60 -13.12 -14.03
CA LEU A 71 9.39 -12.55 -12.94
C LEU A 71 9.29 -11.02 -12.90
N ILE A 72 9.38 -10.35 -14.05
CA ILE A 72 9.21 -8.89 -14.13
C ILE A 72 7.79 -8.49 -13.72
N GLY A 73 6.77 -9.23 -14.19
CA GLY A 73 5.37 -8.99 -13.83
C GLY A 73 5.11 -9.13 -12.33
N ILE A 74 5.66 -10.17 -11.70
CA ILE A 74 5.57 -10.39 -10.25
C ILE A 74 6.33 -9.30 -9.50
N GLY A 75 7.56 -8.98 -9.92
CA GLY A 75 8.39 -7.97 -9.25
C GLY A 75 7.73 -6.59 -9.26
N GLU A 76 7.23 -6.17 -10.41
CA GLU A 76 6.56 -4.87 -10.55
C GLU A 76 5.18 -4.86 -9.86
N GLY A 77 4.45 -5.98 -9.91
CA GLY A 77 3.19 -6.15 -9.18
C GLY A 77 3.38 -6.08 -7.66
N ALA A 78 4.39 -6.76 -7.13
CA ALA A 78 4.76 -6.72 -5.72
C ALA A 78 5.17 -5.30 -5.31
N ARG A 79 6.02 -4.65 -6.10
CA ARG A 79 6.42 -3.25 -5.87
C ARG A 79 5.20 -2.32 -5.81
N ARG A 80 4.29 -2.41 -6.77
CA ARG A 80 3.07 -1.59 -6.79
C ARG A 80 2.17 -1.87 -5.59
N SER A 81 2.04 -3.12 -5.19
CA SER A 81 1.26 -3.50 -4.01
C SER A 81 1.84 -2.89 -2.73
N VAL A 82 3.15 -2.94 -2.56
CA VAL A 82 3.83 -2.33 -1.41
C VAL A 82 3.63 -0.81 -1.42
N VAL A 83 3.87 -0.14 -2.55
CA VAL A 83 3.67 1.32 -2.67
C VAL A 83 2.21 1.72 -2.39
N ALA A 84 1.24 0.98 -2.91
CA ALA A 84 -0.18 1.25 -2.68
C ALA A 84 -0.57 1.06 -1.20
N GLN A 85 -0.03 0.04 -0.52
CA GLN A 85 -0.25 -0.15 0.92
C GLN A 85 0.30 1.02 1.73
N PHE A 86 1.50 1.52 1.42
CA PHE A 86 2.06 2.69 2.09
C PHE A 86 1.28 3.96 1.79
N ALA A 87 0.88 4.20 0.54
CA ALA A 87 0.03 5.33 0.18
C ALA A 87 -1.34 5.30 0.91
N SER A 88 -1.90 4.10 1.14
CA SER A 88 -3.17 3.93 1.86
C SER A 88 -3.12 4.41 3.32
N LEU A 89 -1.94 4.44 3.95
CA LEU A 89 -1.76 4.95 5.31
C LEU A 89 -1.83 6.49 5.37
N GLY A 90 -1.82 7.16 4.22
CA GLY A 90 -1.69 8.61 4.06
C GLY A 90 -0.23 8.94 3.72
N GLU A 91 -0.03 9.80 2.72
CA GLU A 91 1.30 10.26 2.36
C GLU A 91 1.81 11.21 3.45
N ASN A 92 3.06 11.00 3.89
CA ASN A 92 3.76 11.89 4.83
C ASN A 92 3.07 12.02 6.20
N VAL A 93 2.40 10.96 6.66
CA VAL A 93 1.79 10.92 8.01
C VAL A 93 2.83 10.53 9.03
N ILE A 94 3.02 11.40 10.02
CA ILE A 94 3.90 11.20 11.17
C ILE A 94 3.02 10.73 12.33
N ILE A 95 3.36 9.57 12.87
CA ILE A 95 2.69 8.99 14.03
C ILE A 95 3.56 9.23 15.25
N ILE A 96 3.04 10.00 16.20
CA ILE A 96 3.69 10.25 17.49
C ILE A 96 2.93 9.42 18.51
N GLU A 97 3.57 8.39 19.06
CA GLU A 97 2.99 7.58 20.13
C GLU A 97 3.89 7.54 21.36
N THR A 98 3.26 7.33 22.51
CA THR A 98 3.96 7.01 23.75
C THR A 98 3.95 5.50 24.00
N LEU A 99 5.15 4.93 24.21
CA LEU A 99 5.30 3.52 24.58
C LEU A 99 5.18 3.27 26.09
N ASP A 100 5.23 4.33 26.90
CA ASP A 100 5.10 4.23 28.35
C ASP A 100 3.71 4.76 28.77
N ASP A 101 2.91 3.89 29.40
CA ASP A 101 1.54 4.17 29.83
C ASP A 101 1.43 5.35 30.82
N ARG A 102 2.56 5.73 31.44
CA ARG A 102 2.65 6.86 32.37
C ARG A 102 2.68 8.21 31.65
N PHE A 103 3.10 8.23 30.40
CA PHE A 103 3.12 9.45 29.59
C PHE A 103 1.89 9.44 28.69
N GLN A 104 1.06 10.47 28.82
CA GLN A 104 -0.10 10.66 27.97
C GLN A 104 -0.09 12.12 27.51
N PHE A 105 -0.44 12.36 26.25
CA PHE A 105 -0.43 13.69 25.68
C PHE A 105 -1.73 14.42 26.01
N GLU A 106 -1.64 15.69 26.37
CA GLU A 106 -2.82 16.54 26.38
C GLU A 106 -3.32 16.72 24.93
N PRO A 107 -4.64 16.66 24.67
CA PRO A 107 -5.15 16.78 23.29
C PRO A 107 -4.76 18.10 22.60
N GLY A 108 -4.58 19.18 23.37
CA GLY A 108 -4.15 20.48 22.88
C GLY A 108 -2.71 20.50 22.34
N LEU A 109 -1.89 19.50 22.69
CA LEU A 109 -0.54 19.37 22.15
C LEU A 109 -0.55 19.21 20.63
N ALA A 110 -1.59 18.59 20.06
CA ALA A 110 -1.70 18.46 18.60
C ALA A 110 -1.75 19.84 17.91
N GLU A 111 -2.53 20.78 18.44
CA GLU A 111 -2.61 22.16 17.94
C GLU A 111 -1.28 22.90 18.16
N GLU A 112 -0.70 22.75 19.35
CA GLU A 112 0.58 23.38 19.70
C GLU A 112 1.75 22.91 18.80
N LEU A 113 1.77 21.63 18.43
CA LEU A 113 2.81 21.06 17.56
C LEU A 113 2.75 21.66 16.16
N VAL A 114 1.56 21.91 15.62
CA VAL A 114 1.40 22.57 14.31
C VAL A 114 1.89 24.00 14.37
N GLU A 115 1.64 24.71 15.48
CA GLU A 115 2.14 26.09 15.66
C GLU A 115 3.67 26.14 15.86
N ARG A 116 4.26 25.15 16.54
CA ARG A 116 5.70 25.09 16.85
C ARG A 116 6.54 24.52 15.72
N VAL A 117 5.97 23.68 14.86
CA VAL A 117 6.66 22.96 13.79
C VAL A 117 6.04 23.35 12.45
N SER A 118 6.66 24.34 11.80
CA SER A 118 6.25 24.86 10.48
C SER A 118 6.16 23.83 9.36
N GLU A 119 6.80 22.66 9.54
CA GLU A 119 6.75 21.54 8.59
C GLU A 119 5.49 20.68 8.72
N LEU A 120 4.69 20.85 9.78
CA LEU A 120 3.41 20.16 9.96
C LEU A 120 2.28 21.02 9.41
N ALA A 121 1.51 20.45 8.48
CA ALA A 121 0.32 21.10 7.93
C ALA A 121 -0.92 20.86 8.79
N TYR A 122 -1.05 19.65 9.33
CA TYR A 122 -2.22 19.23 10.10
C TYR A 122 -1.81 18.30 11.23
N ALA A 123 -2.58 18.29 12.32
CA ALA A 123 -2.42 17.32 13.39
C ALA A 123 -3.78 16.96 14.02
N THR A 124 -3.91 15.72 14.47
CA THR A 124 -5.08 15.23 15.18
C THR A 124 -4.65 14.42 16.40
N PRO A 125 -5.24 14.66 17.57
CA PRO A 125 -5.19 13.70 18.66
C PRO A 125 -5.96 12.43 18.27
N VAL A 126 -5.52 11.28 18.75
CA VAL A 126 -6.12 9.99 18.42
C VAL A 126 -6.52 9.26 19.69
N VAL A 127 -7.78 8.86 19.75
CA VAL A 127 -8.33 8.04 20.83
C VAL A 127 -8.98 6.80 20.23
N GLU A 128 -8.35 5.65 20.42
CA GLU A 128 -8.92 4.37 20.01
C GLU A 128 -9.57 3.69 21.21
N THR A 129 -10.82 3.28 21.04
CA THR A 129 -11.58 2.55 22.07
C THR A 129 -12.57 1.62 21.39
N GLU A 130 -13.07 0.62 22.10
CA GLU A 130 -14.23 -0.13 21.63
C GLU A 130 -15.49 0.35 22.32
N ALA A 131 -16.63 0.26 21.64
CA ALA A 131 -17.92 0.66 22.17
C ALA A 131 -19.04 -0.27 21.70
N ALA A 132 -19.99 -0.53 22.59
CA ALA A 132 -21.19 -1.27 22.27
C ALA A 132 -22.10 -0.41 21.38
N VAL A 133 -22.30 -0.86 20.15
CA VAL A 133 -23.16 -0.22 19.16
C VAL A 133 -24.46 -1.00 19.03
N ARG A 134 -25.57 -0.25 19.05
CA ARG A 134 -26.90 -0.77 18.77
C ARG A 134 -27.53 0.02 17.63
N TRP A 135 -27.97 -0.72 16.62
CA TRP A 135 -28.68 -0.19 15.48
C TRP A 135 -29.91 -1.04 15.19
N ARG A 136 -31.10 -0.43 15.31
CA ARG A 136 -32.38 -1.14 15.16
C ARG A 136 -32.42 -2.41 16.03
N ARG A 137 -32.33 -3.60 15.41
CA ARG A 137 -32.33 -4.92 16.07
C ARG A 137 -30.93 -5.54 16.18
N GLU A 138 -29.92 -4.96 15.54
CA GLU A 138 -28.53 -5.43 15.60
C GLU A 138 -27.79 -4.81 16.79
N ARG A 139 -26.91 -5.61 17.39
CA ARG A 139 -26.01 -5.24 18.48
C ARG A 139 -24.64 -5.83 18.18
N GLY A 140 -23.60 -5.06 18.46
CA GLY A 140 -22.22 -5.52 18.33
C GLY A 140 -21.26 -4.57 19.02
N ASN A 141 -20.01 -4.99 19.19
CA ASN A 141 -18.92 -4.10 19.56
C ASN A 141 -18.27 -3.60 18.28
N LEU A 142 -18.04 -2.29 18.18
CA LEU A 142 -17.26 -1.70 17.09
C LEU A 142 -16.12 -0.90 17.68
N ALA A 143 -14.98 -0.93 16.98
CA ALA A 143 -13.89 -0.02 17.28
C ALA A 143 -14.29 1.41 16.90
N VAL A 144 -13.94 2.34 17.78
CA VAL A 144 -14.24 3.76 17.74
C VAL A 144 -12.91 4.50 17.63
N LEU A 145 -12.78 5.29 16.57
CA LEU A 145 -11.65 6.14 16.32
C LEU A 145 -12.04 7.60 16.59
N GLY A 146 -11.47 8.17 17.64
CA GLY A 146 -11.65 9.57 18.04
C GLY A 146 -10.60 10.46 17.42
N VAL A 147 -11.01 11.40 16.57
CA VAL A 147 -10.13 12.33 15.83
C VAL A 147 -10.73 13.73 15.72
N ASN A 148 -9.98 14.71 15.23
CA ASN A 148 -10.49 16.04 14.89
C ASN A 148 -10.97 16.12 13.43
N GLU A 149 -11.46 17.29 13.02
CA GLU A 149 -12.01 17.57 11.68
C GLU A 149 -10.97 17.44 10.55
N GLN A 150 -9.68 17.49 10.87
CA GLN A 150 -8.60 17.44 9.89
C GLN A 150 -8.22 16.01 9.49
N PHE A 151 -8.76 14.99 10.16
CA PHE A 151 -8.46 13.58 9.88
C PHE A 151 -8.55 13.17 8.39
N PRO A 152 -9.58 13.57 7.61
CA PRO A 152 -9.66 13.24 6.18
C PRO A 152 -8.49 13.81 5.37
N LEU A 153 -7.95 14.96 5.77
CA LEU A 153 -6.79 15.60 5.14
C LEU A 153 -5.50 14.90 5.55
N ILE A 154 -5.38 14.51 6.82
CA ILE A 154 -4.23 13.79 7.37
C ILE A 154 -4.10 12.40 6.73
N ARG A 155 -5.20 11.66 6.62
CA ARG A 155 -5.19 10.28 6.08
C ARG A 155 -5.51 10.20 4.59
N ASP A 156 -5.65 11.31 3.87
CA ASP A 156 -6.09 11.35 2.47
C ASP A 156 -7.36 10.51 2.23
N HIS A 157 -8.29 10.58 3.19
CA HIS A 157 -9.45 9.70 3.24
C HIS A 157 -10.70 10.46 2.82
N GLN A 158 -11.02 10.36 1.54
CA GLN A 158 -12.21 10.98 0.99
C GLN A 158 -13.50 10.32 1.52
N LEU A 159 -14.59 11.08 1.55
CA LEU A 159 -15.91 10.57 1.92
C LEU A 159 -16.61 9.97 0.70
N ALA A 160 -17.26 8.83 0.91
CA ALA A 160 -18.18 8.22 -0.06
C ALA A 160 -19.52 8.97 -0.11
N ALA A 161 -20.00 9.42 1.05
CA ALA A 161 -21.29 10.08 1.17
C ALA A 161 -21.33 11.02 2.38
N GLY A 162 -22.15 12.07 2.29
CA GLY A 162 -22.36 13.02 3.37
C GLY A 162 -21.17 13.96 3.57
N THR A 163 -20.94 14.35 4.82
CA THR A 163 -19.93 15.35 5.21
C THR A 163 -19.17 14.88 6.44
N PHE A 164 -17.90 15.27 6.55
CA PHE A 164 -17.15 15.08 7.79
C PHE A 164 -17.60 16.07 8.87
N PHE A 165 -17.26 15.82 10.13
CA PHE A 165 -17.57 16.78 11.19
C PHE A 165 -16.63 17.99 11.14
N SER A 166 -17.11 19.16 11.57
CA SER A 166 -16.34 20.40 11.65
C SER A 166 -15.72 20.61 13.03
N ASP A 167 -14.80 21.57 13.14
CA ASP A 167 -14.23 22.03 14.41
C ASP A 167 -15.32 22.38 15.45
N LEU A 168 -16.44 22.97 15.03
CA LEU A 168 -17.59 23.25 15.93
C LEU A 168 -18.12 21.96 16.57
N HIS A 169 -18.26 20.88 15.80
CA HIS A 169 -18.72 19.59 16.34
C HIS A 169 -17.74 19.04 17.37
N VAL A 170 -16.43 19.23 17.13
CA VAL A 170 -15.37 18.80 18.05
C VAL A 170 -15.44 19.60 19.36
N ARG A 171 -15.47 20.93 19.28
CA ARG A 171 -15.55 21.84 20.44
C ARG A 171 -16.82 21.64 21.26
N GLN A 172 -17.97 21.45 20.60
CA GLN A 172 -19.26 21.26 21.26
C GLN A 172 -19.50 19.83 21.75
N ARG A 173 -18.56 18.90 21.51
CA ARG A 173 -18.73 17.47 21.82
C ARG A 173 -20.02 16.91 21.19
N SER A 174 -20.27 17.31 19.95
CA SER A 174 -21.48 16.93 19.22
C SER A 174 -21.52 15.43 19.00
N ARG A 175 -22.69 14.82 19.24
CA ARG A 175 -22.92 13.38 19.07
C ARG A 175 -23.14 13.05 17.59
N VAL A 176 -22.08 13.19 16.81
CA VAL A 176 -22.04 12.86 15.39
C VAL A 176 -21.06 11.71 15.14
N VAL A 177 -21.34 10.92 14.12
CA VAL A 177 -20.51 9.78 13.74
C VAL A 177 -20.35 9.73 12.22
N VAL A 178 -19.15 9.37 11.79
CA VAL A 178 -18.82 9.05 10.40
C VAL A 178 -18.49 7.56 10.36
N LEU A 179 -19.04 6.85 9.38
CA LEU A 179 -18.89 5.39 9.31
C LEU A 179 -17.76 4.98 8.36
N GLY A 180 -16.99 3.96 8.76
CA GLY A 180 -16.22 3.18 7.81
C GLY A 180 -17.12 2.49 6.78
N TYR A 181 -16.56 2.22 5.59
CA TYR A 181 -17.33 1.67 4.48
C TYR A 181 -17.98 0.31 4.80
N ASN A 182 -17.25 -0.61 5.46
CA ASN A 182 -17.77 -1.94 5.79
C ASN A 182 -18.88 -1.85 6.84
N VAL A 183 -18.74 -0.96 7.83
CA VAL A 183 -19.78 -0.70 8.84
C VAL A 183 -21.05 -0.17 8.16
N ALA A 184 -20.92 0.82 7.28
CA ALA A 184 -22.05 1.37 6.53
C ALA A 184 -22.73 0.31 5.65
N ALA A 185 -21.95 -0.53 4.95
CA ALA A 185 -22.46 -1.59 4.09
C ALA A 185 -23.25 -2.64 4.88
N ARG A 186 -22.74 -3.09 6.04
CA ARG A 186 -23.43 -4.05 6.91
C ARG A 186 -24.73 -3.49 7.47
N LEU A 187 -24.74 -2.23 7.93
CA LEU A 187 -25.89 -1.64 8.61
C LEU A 187 -27.10 -1.37 7.70
N LEU A 188 -26.90 -1.21 6.38
CA LEU A 188 -27.94 -0.71 5.48
C LEU A 188 -28.15 -1.48 4.19
N GLY A 189 -27.33 -2.49 3.91
CA GLY A 189 -27.50 -3.35 2.72
C GLY A 189 -27.61 -2.55 1.42
N GLY A 190 -26.85 -1.47 1.28
CA GLY A 190 -26.81 -0.61 0.08
C GLY A 190 -27.65 0.67 0.13
N ARG A 191 -28.34 1.00 1.23
CA ARG A 191 -29.00 2.31 1.43
C ARG A 191 -28.08 3.32 2.11
N SER A 192 -28.31 4.62 1.88
CA SER A 192 -27.50 5.68 2.50
C SER A 192 -27.71 5.77 4.03
N PRO A 193 -26.65 5.68 4.86
CA PRO A 193 -26.72 5.86 6.32
C PRO A 193 -26.86 7.29 6.76
N VAL A 194 -26.52 8.23 5.87
CA VAL A 194 -26.43 9.64 6.22
C VAL A 194 -27.80 10.15 6.67
N GLY A 195 -27.83 10.83 7.81
CA GLY A 195 -29.05 11.37 8.43
C GLY A 195 -29.74 10.43 9.41
N GLN A 196 -29.38 9.15 9.45
CA GLN A 196 -29.93 8.21 10.42
C GLN A 196 -29.19 8.27 11.76
N THR A 197 -29.74 7.61 12.78
CA THR A 197 -29.20 7.64 14.15
C THR A 197 -28.80 6.26 14.65
N MET A 198 -27.63 6.14 15.28
CA MET A 198 -27.17 4.93 15.96
C MET A 198 -27.03 5.15 17.45
N THR A 199 -27.12 4.08 18.25
CA THR A 199 -26.81 4.14 19.68
C THR A 199 -25.40 3.59 19.90
N VAL A 200 -24.54 4.34 20.58
CA VAL A 200 -23.17 3.94 20.95
C VAL A 200 -23.03 4.19 22.45
N GLU A 201 -22.66 3.17 23.24
CA GLU A 201 -22.60 3.24 24.72
C GLU A 201 -23.86 3.86 25.36
N GLY A 202 -25.03 3.43 24.88
CA GLY A 202 -26.32 3.91 25.37
C GLY A 202 -26.69 5.36 24.96
N ARG A 203 -25.85 6.06 24.20
CA ARG A 203 -26.09 7.43 23.73
C ARG A 203 -26.42 7.45 22.24
N THR A 204 -27.33 8.32 21.82
CA THR A 204 -27.72 8.45 20.41
C THR A 204 -26.78 9.39 19.65
N PHE A 205 -26.25 8.91 18.52
CA PHE A 205 -25.39 9.62 17.58
C PHE A 205 -26.07 9.74 16.23
N ARG A 206 -25.90 10.89 15.56
CA ARG A 206 -26.35 11.10 14.19
C ARG A 206 -25.24 10.79 13.20
N ILE A 207 -25.53 9.96 12.21
CA ILE A 207 -24.59 9.68 11.12
C ILE A 207 -24.60 10.85 10.14
N ILE A 208 -23.43 11.43 9.91
CA ILE A 208 -23.28 12.59 9.01
C ILE A 208 -22.51 12.26 7.73
N GLY A 209 -21.78 11.14 7.71
CA GLY A 209 -20.99 10.75 6.55
C GLY A 209 -20.51 9.30 6.57
N VAL A 210 -19.96 8.87 5.45
CA VAL A 210 -19.33 7.57 5.24
C VAL A 210 -18.00 7.78 4.54
N LEU A 211 -16.95 7.11 4.99
CA LEU A 211 -15.64 7.12 4.35
C LEU A 211 -15.63 6.23 3.11
N ASN A 212 -14.82 6.60 2.11
CA ASN A 212 -14.57 5.73 0.96
C ASN A 212 -13.87 4.44 1.40
N PRO A 213 -14.11 3.30 0.72
CA PRO A 213 -13.39 2.08 1.02
C PRO A 213 -11.90 2.28 0.72
N LYS A 214 -11.03 1.91 1.66
CA LYS A 214 -9.60 1.74 1.38
C LYS A 214 -9.23 0.28 1.09
N GLY A 215 -10.09 -0.66 1.46
CA GLY A 215 -9.91 -2.08 1.16
C GLY A 215 -9.39 -2.88 2.36
N THR A 216 -9.60 -4.20 2.32
CA THR A 216 -9.31 -5.10 3.45
C THR A 216 -7.84 -5.05 3.85
N GLY A 217 -7.57 -4.75 5.12
CA GLY A 217 -6.21 -4.69 5.68
C GLY A 217 -5.43 -3.43 5.34
N GLN A 218 -5.98 -2.52 4.53
CA GLN A 218 -5.39 -1.20 4.26
C GLN A 218 -5.87 -0.19 5.31
N ALA A 219 -5.03 0.82 5.58
CA ALA A 219 -5.34 1.91 6.51
C ALA A 219 -5.76 1.50 7.94
N GLY A 220 -5.19 0.43 8.50
CA GLY A 220 -5.41 0.06 9.91
C GLY A 220 -6.83 -0.39 10.26
N GLY A 221 -7.63 -0.82 9.27
CA GLY A 221 -8.99 -1.32 9.53
C GLY A 221 -10.04 -0.23 9.74
N ILE A 222 -9.76 1.02 9.35
CA ILE A 222 -10.71 2.15 9.45
C ILE A 222 -12.06 1.82 8.79
N ASP A 223 -12.08 1.00 7.74
CA ASP A 223 -13.32 0.58 7.06
C ASP A 223 -14.30 -0.17 7.99
N ASP A 224 -13.79 -0.83 9.04
CA ASP A 224 -14.55 -1.57 10.06
C ASP A 224 -14.76 -0.78 11.36
N MET A 225 -14.37 0.50 11.40
CA MET A 225 -14.48 1.38 12.56
C MET A 225 -15.57 2.44 12.40
N ILE A 226 -15.96 3.04 13.52
CA ILE A 226 -16.72 4.30 13.52
C ILE A 226 -15.82 5.45 13.93
N VAL A 227 -15.92 6.58 13.23
CA VAL A 227 -15.11 7.76 13.49
C VAL A 227 -15.96 8.82 14.16
N VAL A 228 -15.49 9.35 15.29
CA VAL A 228 -16.19 10.35 16.11
C VAL A 228 -15.22 11.48 16.49
N PRO A 229 -15.72 12.64 16.93
CA PRO A 229 -14.86 13.64 17.52
C PRO A 229 -14.07 13.08 18.71
N TYR A 230 -12.76 13.37 18.79
CA TYR A 230 -11.90 12.87 19.88
C TYR A 230 -12.46 13.24 21.26
N THR A 231 -13.08 14.42 21.39
CA THR A 231 -13.72 14.88 22.63
C THR A 231 -14.87 13.98 23.08
N VAL A 232 -15.53 13.28 22.15
CA VAL A 232 -16.59 12.32 22.44
C VAL A 232 -16.00 10.93 22.69
N ALA A 233 -14.97 10.53 21.95
CA ALA A 233 -14.24 9.29 22.23
C ALA A 233 -13.64 9.26 23.65
N GLN A 234 -13.11 10.40 24.12
CA GLN A 234 -12.66 10.56 25.51
C GLN A 234 -13.78 10.33 26.54
N GLN A 235 -15.01 10.75 26.23
CA GLN A 235 -16.15 10.50 27.11
C GLN A 235 -16.60 9.03 27.11
N ILE A 236 -16.38 8.32 26.00
CA ILE A 236 -16.69 6.90 25.86
C ILE A 236 -15.64 6.07 26.60
N SER A 237 -14.36 6.34 26.37
CA SER A 237 -13.23 5.61 26.95
C SER A 237 -12.96 5.97 28.42
N GLY A 238 -13.35 7.18 28.85
CA GLY A 238 -13.07 7.68 30.20
C GLY A 238 -11.65 8.27 30.37
N VAL A 239 -10.84 8.27 29.31
CA VAL A 239 -9.49 8.85 29.30
C VAL A 239 -9.53 10.35 28.98
N ARG A 240 -8.69 11.14 29.67
CA ARG A 240 -8.56 12.59 29.43
C ARG A 240 -7.42 12.95 28.49
N ASN A 241 -6.41 12.11 28.43
CA ASN A 241 -5.22 12.32 27.62
C ASN A 241 -5.18 11.27 26.50
N VAL A 242 -4.43 11.56 25.44
CA VAL A 242 -4.30 10.71 24.27
C VAL A 242 -2.96 10.00 24.27
N ARG A 243 -2.94 8.76 23.79
CA ARG A 243 -1.71 7.97 23.66
C ARG A 243 -0.95 8.31 22.37
N GLN A 244 -1.65 8.88 21.41
CA GLN A 244 -1.15 9.04 20.06
C GLN A 244 -1.66 10.35 19.43
N ILE A 245 -0.79 10.98 18.66
CA ILE A 245 -1.09 12.14 17.82
C ILE A 245 -0.63 11.77 16.41
N TRP A 246 -1.50 11.99 15.43
CA TRP A 246 -1.12 11.89 14.02
C TRP A 246 -0.95 13.28 13.46
N ALA A 247 0.15 13.51 12.76
CA ALA A 247 0.41 14.75 12.07
C ALA A 247 0.72 14.46 10.59
N LYS A 248 0.55 15.46 9.73
CA LYS A 248 0.89 15.36 8.31
C LYS A 248 1.78 16.50 7.88
N ALA A 249 2.80 16.18 7.11
CA ALA A 249 3.64 17.15 6.41
C ALA A 249 3.22 17.28 4.93
N ASP A 250 3.50 18.42 4.32
CA ASP A 250 3.12 18.66 2.91
C ASP A 250 4.03 17.90 1.93
N SER A 251 5.26 17.56 2.32
CA SER A 251 6.19 16.80 1.49
C SER A 251 6.96 15.74 2.26
N PRO A 252 7.50 14.71 1.59
CA PRO A 252 8.35 13.71 2.23
C PRO A 252 9.59 14.32 2.90
N GLU A 253 10.21 15.31 2.26
CA GLU A 253 11.38 16.01 2.80
C GLU A 253 11.03 16.79 4.08
N GLN A 254 9.85 17.42 4.11
CA GLN A 254 9.36 18.10 5.30
C GLN A 254 8.99 17.12 6.40
N ALA A 255 8.50 15.91 6.05
CA ALA A 255 8.21 14.88 7.04
C ALA A 255 9.48 14.45 7.79
N ASP A 256 10.57 14.22 7.07
CA ASP A 256 11.86 13.86 7.67
C ASP A 256 12.40 14.98 8.58
N LEU A 257 12.29 16.24 8.14
CA LEU A 257 12.66 17.40 8.94
C LEU A 257 11.77 17.57 10.18
N ALA A 258 10.47 17.34 10.04
CA ALA A 258 9.50 17.40 11.13
C ALA A 258 9.82 16.34 12.18
N VAL A 259 10.09 15.09 11.78
CA VAL A 259 10.49 14.01 12.71
C VAL A 259 11.76 14.38 13.46
N ALA A 260 12.77 14.94 12.78
CA ALA A 260 14.00 15.39 13.43
C ALA A 260 13.75 16.53 14.44
N ARG A 261 12.85 17.47 14.13
CA ARG A 261 12.49 18.60 15.02
C ARG A 261 11.64 18.14 16.21
N LEU A 262 10.62 17.34 15.97
CA LEU A 262 9.78 16.70 16.99
C LEU A 262 10.65 15.88 17.94
N GLY A 263 11.58 15.09 17.41
CA GLY A 263 12.53 14.34 18.22
C GLY A 263 13.39 15.21 19.13
N ARG A 264 13.72 16.46 18.76
CA ARG A 264 14.44 17.40 19.65
C ARG A 264 13.52 18.02 20.70
N ILE A 265 12.26 18.32 20.33
CA ILE A 265 11.25 18.87 21.25
C ILE A 265 10.95 17.86 22.35
N PHE A 266 10.52 16.65 21.97
CA PHE A 266 10.18 15.60 22.90
C PHE A 266 11.39 15.08 23.68
N ARG A 267 12.60 15.10 23.12
CA ARG A 267 13.82 14.76 23.87
C ARG A 267 14.11 15.73 25.02
N ARG A 268 13.80 17.02 24.86
CA ARG A 268 13.96 18.00 25.95
C ARG A 268 12.88 17.87 27.02
N GLU A 269 11.66 17.52 26.62
CA GLU A 269 10.52 17.37 27.54
C GLU A 269 10.50 16.01 28.26
N VAL A 270 10.94 14.94 27.62
CA VAL A 270 10.83 13.55 28.13
C VAL A 270 12.18 12.99 28.62
N GLY A 271 13.31 13.65 28.35
CA GLY A 271 14.61 13.26 28.92
C GLY A 271 15.14 11.89 28.46
N LEU A 272 14.89 11.49 27.21
CA LEU A 272 15.33 10.19 26.67
C LEU A 272 16.34 10.31 25.51
N SER A 273 17.43 9.55 25.63
CA SER A 273 18.56 9.40 24.69
C SER A 273 18.16 8.83 23.31
N PRO A 274 18.97 9.02 22.25
CA PRO A 274 18.51 8.91 20.87
C PRO A 274 18.19 7.46 20.46
N VAL A 275 16.99 7.26 19.89
CA VAL A 275 16.79 6.18 18.91
C VAL A 275 17.43 6.67 17.61
N THR A 276 18.62 6.14 17.34
CA THR A 276 19.28 6.26 16.05
C THR A 276 18.48 5.45 15.04
N GLY A 277 18.07 6.09 13.95
CA GLY A 277 17.48 5.40 12.80
C GLY A 277 18.45 4.36 12.25
N GLY A 278 17.94 3.15 12.03
CA GLY A 278 18.65 2.06 11.38
C GLY A 278 17.64 0.98 11.00
N GLY A 279 17.50 0.72 9.71
CA GLY A 279 16.60 -0.29 9.19
C GLY A 279 16.99 -1.71 9.57
N GLY A 280 16.12 -2.64 9.20
CA GLY A 280 16.34 -4.08 9.37
C GLY A 280 15.44 -4.64 10.44
N GLY A 281 14.39 -5.35 10.01
CA GLY A 281 13.54 -6.08 10.92
C GLY A 281 14.31 -7.22 11.58
N GLU A 282 14.12 -7.36 12.88
CA GLU A 282 14.26 -8.67 13.52
C GLU A 282 13.30 -8.71 14.71
N LYS A 283 12.27 -9.54 14.54
CA LYS A 283 11.38 -9.98 15.61
C LYS A 283 12.22 -10.85 16.53
N PRO A 284 12.36 -10.56 17.83
CA PRO A 284 13.05 -11.48 18.72
C PRO A 284 12.24 -12.77 18.82
N GLU A 285 12.78 -13.81 18.19
CA GLU A 285 12.46 -15.21 18.39
C GLU A 285 12.66 -15.52 19.88
N ASN A 286 11.71 -16.26 20.46
CA ASN A 286 11.67 -16.64 21.86
C ASN A 286 12.39 -17.99 22.01
N PRO A 287 13.62 -18.07 22.56
CA PRO A 287 14.16 -19.33 23.00
C PRO A 287 13.77 -19.47 24.48
N ASP A 288 12.88 -20.43 24.78
CA ASP A 288 13.04 -21.29 25.95
C ASP A 288 11.82 -22.19 26.09
N GLY A 289 11.94 -23.37 25.50
CA GLY A 289 11.29 -24.54 26.04
C GLY A 289 12.12 -25.06 27.22
N ALA A 290 11.60 -24.93 28.43
CA ALA A 290 12.01 -25.76 29.56
C ALA A 290 10.82 -25.95 30.50
N GLY A 291 10.40 -27.21 30.64
CA GLY A 291 9.29 -27.61 31.49
C GLY A 291 9.57 -27.38 32.97
N GLY A 292 8.49 -27.12 33.71
CA GLY A 292 8.52 -26.99 35.17
C GLY A 292 7.11 -27.10 35.73
N VAL A 293 6.66 -28.34 35.91
CA VAL A 293 5.46 -28.68 36.68
C VAL A 293 5.73 -28.42 38.17
N ALA A 294 4.87 -27.65 38.83
CA ALA A 294 4.77 -27.64 40.30
C ALA A 294 3.32 -27.33 40.75
N PRO A 295 2.88 -27.86 41.92
CA PRO A 295 1.51 -28.37 42.11
C PRO A 295 0.53 -27.40 42.81
N PRO A 296 -0.79 -27.69 42.80
CA PRO A 296 -1.78 -26.86 43.48
C PRO A 296 -1.79 -27.11 45.01
N ARG A 297 -1.74 -26.03 45.80
CA ARG A 297 -1.94 -26.06 47.25
C ARG A 297 -3.39 -25.75 47.62
N GLY A 298 -4.06 -26.76 48.19
CA GLY A 298 -4.65 -26.69 49.54
C GLY A 298 -6.02 -26.01 49.70
N HIS A 299 -7.04 -26.85 49.91
CA HIS A 299 -8.35 -26.55 50.48
C HIS A 299 -8.30 -25.71 51.77
N GLY A 300 -9.14 -24.66 51.83
CA GLY A 300 -9.60 -24.04 53.08
C GLY A 300 -10.95 -24.63 53.50
N ALA A 301 -11.00 -25.16 54.73
CA ALA A 301 -12.20 -25.67 55.39
C ALA A 301 -13.11 -24.54 55.93
N PRO A 302 -14.41 -24.79 56.16
CA PRO A 302 -15.39 -23.77 56.55
C PRO A 302 -15.45 -23.50 58.07
N PRO A 303 -15.96 -22.33 58.52
CA PRO A 303 -16.15 -22.04 59.93
C PRO A 303 -17.41 -22.69 60.52
N GLY A 304 -17.28 -23.21 61.75
CA GLY A 304 -18.37 -23.76 62.58
C GLY A 304 -19.24 -22.70 63.28
N PRO A 305 -20.33 -23.11 63.96
CA PRO A 305 -21.45 -22.24 64.30
C PRO A 305 -21.26 -21.47 65.62
N ALA A 306 -21.81 -20.26 65.66
CA ALA A 306 -21.98 -19.47 66.88
C ALA A 306 -23.28 -19.87 67.60
N GLY A 307 -23.15 -20.25 68.86
CA GLY A 307 -24.24 -20.34 69.84
C GLY A 307 -23.79 -19.66 71.13
N GLY A 308 -24.59 -18.71 71.60
CA GLY A 308 -24.38 -17.87 72.78
C GLY A 308 -25.36 -16.71 72.78
#